data_AF-A0A523XGT3-F1
#
_entry.id   AF-A0A523XGT3-F1
#
_cell.length_a   1.000
_cell.length_b   1.000
_cell.length_c   1.000
_cell.angle_alpha   90.00
_cell.angle_beta   90.00
_cell.angle_gamma   90.00
#
_symmetry.space_group_name_H-M   'P 1'
#
loop_
_entity.id
_entity.type
_entity.pdbx_description
1 polymer ?
#
loop_
_entity_poly.entity_id
_entity_poly.type
_entity_poly.pdbx_seq_one_letter_code
_entity_poly.pdbx_strand_id
1 'polypeptide(L)'
;MSFRLWSAIILIVLGILFWLGKFDIISFYWSRDWPVVLIVIGLFSLVNYYARRLKKKNRTQRSVILRKLDNGEIDAEEAIRRLKDL
;
A
#
# COMPACT_ATOMS: atom_id res chain seq x y z
N MET A 1 6.98 3.94 -0.71
CA MET A 1 6.69 4.00 0.74
C MET A 1 6.54 2.59 1.29
N SER A 2 7.33 2.21 2.29
CA SER A 2 7.38 0.86 2.84
C SER A 2 6.02 0.44 3.42
N PHE A 3 5.46 -0.66 2.91
CA PHE A 3 4.23 -1.32 3.42
C PHE A 3 4.24 -1.48 4.96
N ARG A 4 5.45 -1.61 5.52
CA ARG A 4 5.72 -1.71 6.96
C ARG A 4 5.35 -0.44 7.75
N LEU A 5 5.50 0.75 7.17
CA LEU A 5 5.11 2.01 7.82
C LEU A 5 3.59 2.17 7.83
N TRP A 6 2.92 1.80 6.73
CA TRP A 6 1.46 1.80 6.66
C TRP A 6 0.83 0.79 7.61
N SER A 7 1.39 -0.42 7.71
CA SER A 7 0.94 -1.40 8.71
C SER A 7 1.18 -0.94 10.14
N ALA A 8 2.30 -0.25 10.42
CA ALA A 8 2.59 0.29 11.74
C ALA A 8 1.60 1.39 12.14
N ILE A 9 1.29 2.33 11.23
CA ILE A 9 0.29 3.38 11.46
C ILE A 9 -1.10 2.75 11.71
N ILE A 10 -1.48 1.73 10.93
CA ILE A 10 -2.74 1.02 11.14
C ILE A 10 -2.80 0.35 12.53
N LEU A 11 -1.68 -0.27 12.97
CA LEU A 11 -1.61 -0.94 14.27
C LEU A 11 -1.74 0.05 15.42
N ILE A 12 -1.13 1.23 15.26
CA ILE A 12 -1.21 2.32 16.24
C ILE A 12 -2.65 2.83 16.33
N VAL A 13 -3.32 3.08 15.20
CA VAL A 13 -4.72 3.53 15.17
C VAL A 13 -5.66 2.48 15.78
N LEU A 14 -5.50 1.20 15.44
CA LEU A 14 -6.25 0.10 16.06
C LEU A 14 -6.02 0.02 17.56
N GLY A 15 -4.77 0.14 18.02
CA GLY A 15 -4.42 0.11 19.44
C GLY A 15 -5.04 1.26 20.22
N ILE A 16 -5.02 2.48 19.67
CA ILE A 16 -5.66 3.66 20.27
C ILE A 16 -7.18 3.45 20.36
N LEU A 17 -7.81 2.91 19.31
CA LEU A 17 -9.24 2.64 19.31
C LEU A 17 -9.64 1.64 20.41
N PHE A 18 -8.86 0.56 20.56
CA PHE A 18 -9.06 -0.45 21.59
C PHE A 18 -8.82 0.10 23.00
N TRP A 19 -7.84 1.00 23.13
CA TRP A 19 -7.52 1.64 24.41
C TRP A 19 -8.61 2.62 24.85
N LEU A 20 -9.16 3.41 23.93
CA LEU A 20 -10.29 4.31 24.21
C LEU A 20 -11.57 3.53 24.59
N GLY A 21 -11.83 2.38 23.97
CA GLY A 21 -12.93 1.51 24.35
C GLY A 21 -12.80 0.92 25.76
N LYS A 22 -11.58 0.79 26.29
CA LYS A 22 -11.31 0.28 27.64
C LYS A 22 -11.46 1.34 28.74
N PHE A 23 -11.45 2.62 28.39
CA PHE A 23 -11.59 3.74 29.32
C PHE A 23 -13.05 4.01 29.71
N ASP A 24 -14.02 3.22 29.22
CA ASP A 24 -15.48 3.38 29.44
C ASP A 24 -16.06 4.73 28.95
N ILE A 25 -15.24 5.57 28.31
CA ILE A 25 -15.66 6.84 27.69
C ILE A 25 -16.58 6.57 26.48
N ILE A 26 -16.48 5.37 25.88
CA ILE A 26 -17.33 4.88 24.79
C ILE A 26 -17.73 3.45 25.15
N SER A 27 -19.02 3.18 25.37
CA SER A 27 -19.54 1.84 25.70
C SER A 27 -19.37 0.90 24.50
N PHE A 28 -18.22 0.21 24.43
CA PHE A 28 -17.87 -0.67 23.34
C PHE A 28 -18.45 -2.06 23.61
N TYR A 29 -19.58 -2.37 22.99
CA TYR A 29 -20.22 -3.68 23.06
C TYR A 29 -19.72 -4.50 21.87
N TRP A 30 -19.08 -5.65 22.15
CA TRP A 30 -18.58 -6.55 21.10
C TRP A 30 -19.68 -6.94 20.08
N SER A 31 -20.95 -6.99 20.50
CA SER A 31 -22.12 -7.23 19.64
C SER A 31 -22.45 -6.09 18.67
N ARG A 32 -22.05 -4.84 18.96
CA ARG A 32 -22.34 -3.64 18.15
C ARG A 32 -21.13 -3.15 17.37
N ASP A 33 -19.93 -3.30 17.92
CA ASP A 33 -18.74 -2.60 17.42
C ASP A 33 -17.78 -3.48 16.59
N TRP A 34 -18.09 -4.78 16.44
CA TRP A 34 -17.42 -5.66 15.48
C TRP A 34 -17.36 -5.14 14.02
N PRO A 35 -18.30 -4.31 13.50
CA PRO A 35 -18.20 -3.76 12.14
C PRO A 35 -16.97 -2.86 11.96
N VAL A 36 -16.46 -2.24 13.02
CA VAL A 36 -15.27 -1.39 12.97
C VAL A 36 -14.03 -2.21 12.61
N VAL A 37 -13.92 -3.42 13.15
CA VAL A 37 -12.83 -4.35 12.82
C VAL A 37 -12.91 -4.76 11.34
N LEU A 38 -14.11 -5.02 10.83
CA LEU A 38 -14.32 -5.32 9.41
C LEU A 38 -13.99 -4.14 8.50
N ILE A 39 -14.34 -2.91 8.88
CA ILE A 39 -14.00 -1.70 8.14
C ILE A 39 -12.47 -1.56 8.04
N VAL A 40 -11.75 -1.79 9.14
CA VAL A 40 -10.28 -1.72 9.16
C VAL A 40 -9.65 -2.81 8.30
N ILE A 41 -10.16 -4.05 8.38
CA ILE A 41 -9.72 -5.16 7.52
C ILE A 41 -10.01 -4.87 6.04
N GLY A 42 -11.18 -4.32 5.74
CA GLY A 42 -11.60 -3.94 4.40
C GLY A 42 -10.71 -2.84 3.80
N LEU A 43 -10.46 -1.77 4.56
CA LEU A 43 -9.53 -0.70 4.19
C LEU A 43 -8.12 -1.23 3.96
N PHE A 44 -7.63 -2.12 4.82
CA PHE A 44 -6.33 -2.76 4.64
C PHE A 44 -6.25 -3.57 3.35
N SER A 45 -7.28 -4.38 3.06
CA SER A 45 -7.34 -5.19 1.83
C SER A 45 -7.37 -4.30 0.58
N LEU A 46 -8.15 -3.20 0.63
CA LEU A 46 -8.27 -2.25 -0.47
C LEU A 46 -6.93 -1.53 -0.74
N VAL A 47 -6.31 -0.98 0.30
CA VAL A 47 -5.01 -0.30 0.17
C VAL A 47 -3.95 -1.27 -0.36
N ASN A 48 -3.91 -2.50 0.14
CA ASN A 48 -2.98 -3.53 -0.33
C ASN A 48 -3.25 -3.91 -1.80
N TYR A 49 -4.51 -4.03 -2.21
CA TYR A 49 -4.89 -4.29 -3.60
C TYR A 49 -4.42 -3.17 -4.54
N TYR A 50 -4.69 -1.90 -4.21
CA TYR A 50 -4.26 -0.76 -5.01
C TYR A 50 -2.74 -0.59 -5.04
N ALA A 51 -2.06 -0.74 -3.89
CA ALA A 51 -0.60 -0.63 -3.80
C ALA A 51 0.11 -1.72 -4.63
N ARG A 52 -0.41 -2.96 -4.61
CA ARG A 52 0.12 -4.05 -5.45
C ARG A 52 -0.05 -3.77 -6.94
N ARG A 53 -1.18 -3.19 -7.34
CA ARG A 53 -1.48 -2.86 -8.74
C ARG A 53 -0.51 -1.81 -9.30
N LEU A 54 -0.22 -0.76 -8.52
CA LEU A 54 0.73 0.28 -8.91
C LEU A 54 2.16 -0.26 -9.05
N LYS A 55 2.60 -1.12 -8.10
CA LYS A 55 3.95 -1.69 -8.12
C LYS A 55 4.18 -2.65 -9.30
N LYS A 56 3.13 -3.37 -9.73
CA LYS A 56 3.19 -4.27 -10.90
C LYS A 56 3.38 -3.48 -12.21
N LYS A 57 2.66 -2.35 -12.38
CA LYS A 57 2.77 -1.49 -13.57
C LYS A 57 4.19 -0.96 -13.78
N ASN A 58 4.82 -0.42 -12.73
CA ASN A 58 6.17 0.14 -12.83
C ASN A 58 7.24 -0.93 -13.13
N ARG A 59 7.10 -2.15 -12.58
CA ARG A 59 8.02 -3.26 -12.91
C ARG A 59 7.94 -3.66 -14.39
N THR A 60 6.73 -3.77 -14.94
CA THR A 60 6.54 -4.13 -16.36
C THR A 60 7.12 -3.07 -17.29
N GLN A 61 6.92 -1.79 -17.01
CA GLN A 61 7.47 -0.70 -17.83
C GLN A 61 9.00 -0.68 -17.81
N ARG A 62 9.63 -0.84 -16.63
CA ARG A 62 11.10 -0.95 -16.53
C ARG A 62 11.64 -2.13 -17.32
N SER A 63 11.01 -3.30 -17.23
CA SER A 63 11.47 -4.48 -17.98
C SER A 63 11.37 -4.29 -19.50
N VAL A 64 10.37 -3.55 -19.98
CA VAL A 64 10.23 -3.25 -21.41
C VAL A 64 11.35 -2.31 -21.86
N ILE A 65 11.66 -1.26 -21.09
CA ILE A 65 12.74 -0.31 -21.41
C ILE A 65 14.09 -1.03 -21.45
N LEU A 66 14.39 -1.86 -20.44
CA LEU A 66 15.65 -2.62 -20.42
C LEU A 66 15.77 -3.59 -21.60
N ARG A 67 14.66 -4.22 -22.01
CA ARG A 67 14.67 -5.13 -23.16
C ARG A 67 14.90 -4.40 -24.48
N LYS A 68 14.38 -3.17 -24.62
CA LYS A 68 14.64 -2.33 -25.80
C LYS A 68 16.09 -1.88 -25.88
N LEU A 69 16.72 -1.61 -24.73
CA LEU A 69 18.14 -1.27 -24.66
C LEU A 69 19.00 -2.46 -25.08
N ASP A 70 18.69 -3.66 -24.59
CA ASP A 70 19.41 -4.91 -24.92
C ASP A 70 19.31 -5.25 -26.42
N ASN A 71 18.15 -4.99 -27.03
CA ASN A 71 17.94 -5.15 -28.47
C ASN A 71 18.62 -4.06 -29.34
N GLY A 72 19.19 -3.02 -28.72
CA GLY A 72 19.74 -1.86 -29.45
C GLY A 72 18.66 -0.96 -30.08
N GLU A 73 17.39 -1.08 -29.68
CA GLU A 73 16.28 -0.26 -30.19
C GLU A 73 16.29 1.16 -29.60
N ILE A 74 16.96 1.36 -28.46
CA ILE A 74 17.13 2.65 -27.80
C ILE A 74 18.57 2.80 -27.30
N ASP A 75 19.06 4.03 -27.27
CA ASP A 75 20.35 4.37 -26.68
C ASP A 75 20.30 4.40 -25.14
N ALA A 76 21.46 4.24 -24.50
CA ALA A 76 21.61 4.25 -23.05
C ALA A 76 21.08 5.55 -22.43
N GLU A 77 21.33 6.69 -23.07
CA GLU A 77 20.88 8.00 -22.61
C GLU A 77 19.34 8.09 -22.61
N GLU A 78 18.70 7.57 -23.65
CA GLU A 78 17.24 7.57 -23.78
C GLU A 78 16.59 6.59 -22.80
N ALA A 79 17.20 5.42 -22.56
CA ALA A 79 16.73 4.47 -21.55
C ALA A 79 16.74 5.09 -20.14
N ILE A 80 17.80 5.84 -19.79
CA ILE A 80 17.91 6.54 -18.50
C ILE A 80 16.82 7.59 -18.35
N ARG A 81 16.55 8.38 -19.40
CA ARG A 81 15.51 9.41 -19.38
C ARG A 81 14.12 8.80 -19.12
N ARG A 82 13.77 7.73 -19.83
CA ARG A 82 12.47 7.04 -19.66
C ARG A 82 12.33 6.33 -18.30
N LEU A 83 13.43 5.87 -17.71
CA LEU A 83 13.43 5.31 -16.36
C LEU A 83 13.26 6.36 -15.26
N LYS A 84 13.71 7.60 -15.52
CA LYS A 84 13.56 8.73 -14.61
C LYS A 84 12.11 9.23 -14.52
N ASP A 85 11.36 9.09 -15.61
CA ASP A 85 9.95 9.52 -15.71
C ASP A 85 8.95 8.47 -15.16
N LEU A 86 9.42 7.34 -14.60
CA LEU A 86 8.64 6.20 -14.06
C LEU A 86 8.50 6.18 -12.53
#